data_AF-X1KAX5-F1
#
_entry.id   AF-X1KAX5-F1
#
_cell.length_a   1.000
_cell.length_b   1.000
_cell.length_c   1.000
_cell.angle_alpha   90.00
_cell.angle_beta   90.00
_cell.angle_gamma   90.00
#
_symmetry.space_group_name_H-M   'P 1'
#
loop_
_entity.id
_entity.type
_entity.pdbx_description
1 polymer ?
#
loop_
_entity_poly.entity_id
_entity_poly.type
_entity_poly.pdbx_seq_one_letter_code
_entity_poly.pdbx_strand_id
1 'polypeptide(L)'
;PDIKELPYGTRRFIETLGNPPSAGFGGFAMSAGSEFAAEMLKGALSPALTIMKRAQHRRTKETWLTSEQANILFRQDKIQSAYWNLVTSSEGYENVIARQLYEAQMPYPSIPDFILYARYHGNPDDTRGTVWDWFDVPARDYKVWEWMGLQRLTTLQVQTLFRRGLISESILNRHLAEIGWSRDDRDTIQELGWTVPNAMLLTQGNLFQGKSPADILRDITIADINPKYANTYFDAILTKPASQ
;
A
#
# COMPACT_ATOMS: atom_id res chain seq x y z
N PRO A 1 31.89 5.05 -33.76
CA PRO A 1 32.66 5.12 -32.50
C PRO A 1 34.10 4.72 -32.74
N ASP A 2 35.03 5.66 -32.55
CA ASP A 2 36.46 5.37 -32.62
C ASP A 2 36.82 4.48 -31.42
N ILE A 3 37.57 3.38 -31.63
CA ILE A 3 37.93 2.37 -30.60
C ILE A 3 38.62 3.01 -29.37
N LYS A 4 39.07 4.25 -29.53
CA LYS A 4 39.70 5.13 -28.54
C LYS A 4 38.77 5.61 -27.41
N GLU A 5 37.45 5.45 -27.53
CA GLU A 5 36.50 5.83 -26.46
C GLU A 5 36.20 4.70 -25.46
N LEU A 6 36.69 3.48 -25.72
CA LEU A 6 36.52 2.34 -24.82
C LEU A 6 37.50 2.40 -23.63
N PRO A 7 37.12 1.93 -22.43
CA PRO A 7 38.03 1.75 -21.31
C PRO A 7 39.29 0.95 -21.72
N TYR A 8 40.44 1.30 -21.14
CA TYR A 8 41.73 0.75 -21.58
C TYR A 8 41.79 -0.79 -21.57
N GLY A 9 41.17 -1.43 -20.57
CA GLY A 9 41.12 -2.88 -20.46
C GLY A 9 40.33 -3.57 -21.57
N THR A 10 39.19 -3.00 -22.00
CA THR A 10 38.36 -3.55 -23.08
C THR A 10 39.00 -3.32 -24.45
N ARG A 11 39.68 -2.18 -24.65
CA ARG A 11 40.46 -1.92 -25.87
C ARG A 11 41.57 -2.94 -26.05
N ARG A 12 42.40 -3.15 -25.01
CA ARG A 12 43.51 -4.09 -25.03
C ARG A 12 43.02 -5.53 -25.26
N PHE A 13 41.88 -5.90 -24.69
CA PHE A 13 41.27 -7.21 -24.90
C PHE A 13 40.80 -7.43 -26.36
N ILE A 14 40.13 -6.44 -26.98
CA ILE A 14 39.71 -6.48 -28.39
C ILE A 14 40.94 -6.53 -29.33
N GLU A 15 41.97 -5.74 -29.05
CA GLU A 15 43.23 -5.73 -29.82
C GLU A 15 43.97 -7.08 -29.73
N THR A 16 43.97 -7.70 -28.54
CA THR A 16 44.59 -9.01 -28.30
C THR A 16 43.79 -10.15 -28.97
N LEU A 17 42.47 -10.00 -29.15
CA LEU A 17 41.66 -10.95 -29.91
C LEU A 17 41.83 -10.79 -31.43
N GLY A 18 42.00 -9.56 -31.91
CA GLY A 18 42.30 -9.27 -33.31
C GLY A 18 43.71 -9.71 -33.73
N ASN A 19 44.65 -9.75 -32.78
CA ASN A 19 46.02 -10.24 -32.95
C ASN A 19 46.41 -11.16 -31.77
N PRO A 20 46.00 -12.45 -31.79
CA PRO A 20 46.24 -13.37 -30.70
C PRO A 20 47.75 -13.62 -30.51
N PRO A 21 48.28 -13.52 -29.27
CA PRO A 21 49.73 -13.55 -29.02
C PRO A 21 50.35 -14.96 -29.13
N SER A 22 49.55 -16.04 -29.20
CA SER A 22 50.05 -17.39 -29.50
C SER A 22 48.96 -18.36 -29.95
N ALA A 23 49.35 -19.39 -30.72
CA ALA A 23 48.47 -20.47 -31.18
C ALA A 23 47.83 -21.29 -30.03
N GLY A 24 48.47 -21.32 -28.85
CA GLY A 24 47.95 -22.01 -27.66
C GLY A 24 46.72 -21.34 -27.04
N PHE A 25 46.54 -20.03 -27.25
CA PHE A 25 45.37 -19.29 -26.78
C PHE A 25 44.11 -19.66 -27.57
N GLY A 26 44.26 -19.96 -28.87
CA GLY A 26 43.18 -20.49 -29.70
C GLY A 26 42.74 -21.90 -29.29
N GLY A 27 43.68 -22.74 -28.86
CA GLY A 27 43.40 -24.11 -28.39
C GLY A 27 42.73 -24.19 -27.01
N PHE A 28 43.07 -23.27 -26.10
CA PHE A 28 42.42 -23.19 -24.77
C PHE A 28 40.98 -22.65 -24.85
N ALA A 29 40.72 -21.67 -25.73
CA ALA A 29 39.37 -21.15 -25.99
C ALA A 29 38.45 -22.16 -26.70
N MET A 30 39.03 -23.09 -27.49
CA MET A 30 38.27 -24.18 -28.13
C MET A 30 37.94 -25.35 -27.20
N SER A 31 38.78 -25.62 -26.19
CA SER A 31 38.69 -26.84 -25.36
C SER A 31 37.90 -26.67 -24.05
N ALA A 32 37.80 -25.45 -23.52
CA ALA A 32 36.92 -25.14 -22.40
C ALA A 32 35.55 -24.67 -22.91
N GLY A 33 34.65 -25.62 -23.18
CA GLY A 33 33.21 -25.44 -23.47
C GLY A 33 32.87 -24.19 -24.28
N SER A 34 32.63 -24.33 -25.58
CA SER A 34 32.33 -23.22 -26.51
C SER A 34 31.29 -22.21 -25.99
N GLU A 35 30.32 -22.65 -25.18
CA GLU A 35 29.35 -21.78 -24.52
C GLU A 35 29.94 -20.92 -23.39
N PHE A 36 30.81 -21.47 -22.54
CA PHE A 36 31.44 -20.72 -21.45
C PHE A 36 32.40 -19.64 -21.98
N ALA A 37 33.20 -19.97 -22.99
CA ALA A 37 34.06 -19.00 -23.67
C ALA A 37 33.23 -17.90 -24.37
N ALA A 38 32.11 -18.25 -25.02
CA ALA A 38 31.20 -17.29 -25.63
C ALA A 38 30.50 -16.40 -24.60
N GLU A 39 30.08 -16.95 -23.45
CA GLU A 39 29.43 -16.21 -22.35
C GLU A 39 30.40 -15.20 -21.72
N MET A 40 31.66 -15.59 -21.48
CA MET A 40 32.70 -14.70 -20.98
C MET A 40 33.08 -13.60 -21.99
N LEU A 41 33.19 -13.94 -23.28
CA LEU A 41 33.40 -12.98 -24.36
C LEU A 41 32.24 -11.99 -24.46
N LYS A 42 31.01 -12.47 -24.41
CA LYS A 42 29.79 -11.64 -24.43
C LYS A 42 29.73 -10.76 -23.20
N GLY A 43 30.07 -11.26 -22.01
CA GLY A 43 30.18 -10.48 -20.78
C GLY A 43 31.23 -9.37 -20.86
N ALA A 44 32.44 -9.69 -21.34
CA ALA A 44 33.54 -8.75 -21.49
C ALA A 44 33.27 -7.66 -22.55
N LEU A 45 32.57 -8.02 -23.63
CA LEU A 45 32.23 -7.11 -24.73
C LEU A 45 30.91 -6.36 -24.52
N SER A 46 30.05 -6.78 -23.58
CA SER A 46 28.74 -6.16 -23.34
C SER A 46 28.79 -4.64 -23.10
N PRO A 47 29.74 -4.08 -22.31
CA PRO A 47 29.85 -2.63 -22.16
C PRO A 47 30.21 -1.92 -23.47
N ALA A 48 31.13 -2.49 -24.26
CA ALA A 48 31.53 -1.93 -25.55
C ALA A 48 30.38 -1.98 -26.56
N LEU A 49 29.66 -3.11 -26.65
CA LEU A 49 28.46 -3.25 -27.47
C LEU A 49 27.36 -2.26 -27.05
N THR A 50 27.20 -2.00 -25.75
CA THR A 50 26.25 -1.01 -25.25
C THR A 50 26.63 0.42 -25.69
N ILE A 51 27.91 0.78 -25.62
CA ILE A 51 28.41 2.09 -26.09
C ILE A 51 28.21 2.22 -27.60
N MET A 52 28.54 1.17 -28.37
CA MET A 52 28.34 1.17 -29.82
C MET A 52 26.86 1.30 -30.20
N LYS A 53 25.96 0.55 -29.54
CA LYS A 53 24.51 0.68 -29.71
C LYS A 53 24.04 2.10 -29.40
N ARG A 54 24.48 2.70 -28.28
CA ARG A 54 24.14 4.09 -27.93
C ARG A 54 24.64 5.11 -28.94
N ALA A 55 25.87 4.94 -29.46
CA ALA A 55 26.44 5.82 -30.47
C ALA A 55 25.69 5.71 -31.81
N GLN A 56 25.28 4.49 -32.19
CA GLN A 56 24.43 4.26 -33.36
C GLN A 56 23.06 4.91 -33.17
N HIS A 57 22.35 4.62 -32.07
CA HIS A 57 21.04 5.22 -31.77
C HIS A 57 21.08 6.75 -31.70
N ARG A 58 22.17 7.36 -31.22
CA ARG A 58 22.34 8.83 -31.25
C ARG A 58 22.37 9.38 -32.67
N ARG A 59 23.00 8.66 -33.60
CA ARG A 59 23.13 9.07 -35.01
C ARG A 59 21.85 8.84 -35.80
N THR A 60 21.22 7.68 -35.61
CA THR A 60 20.05 7.26 -36.37
C THR A 60 18.73 7.71 -35.76
N LYS A 61 18.72 8.05 -34.45
CA LYS A 61 17.54 8.41 -33.66
C LYS A 61 16.41 7.37 -33.77
N GLU A 62 16.80 6.10 -33.84
CA GLU A 62 15.90 4.95 -34.02
C GLU A 62 15.09 4.58 -32.77
N THR A 63 15.25 5.28 -31.65
CA THR A 63 14.45 5.02 -30.45
C THR A 63 13.12 5.77 -30.55
N TRP A 64 12.05 5.02 -30.74
CA TRP A 64 10.67 5.53 -30.76
C TRP A 64 10.06 5.42 -29.37
N LEU A 65 9.01 6.23 -29.12
CA LEU A 65 8.15 6.04 -27.96
C LEU A 65 7.45 4.68 -28.05
N THR A 66 7.17 4.07 -26.90
CA THR A 66 6.27 2.90 -26.91
C THR A 66 4.81 3.32 -27.10
N SER A 67 3.93 2.41 -27.52
CA SER A 67 2.48 2.68 -27.57
C SER A 67 1.92 3.15 -26.22
N GLU A 68 2.38 2.56 -25.10
CA GLU A 68 2.00 2.99 -23.75
C GLU A 68 2.43 4.43 -23.44
N GLN A 69 3.68 4.80 -23.77
CA GLN A 69 4.18 6.16 -23.59
C GLN A 69 3.42 7.16 -24.48
N ALA A 70 3.15 6.78 -25.73
CA ALA A 70 2.37 7.58 -26.65
C ALA A 70 0.92 7.76 -26.18
N ASN A 71 0.28 6.72 -25.61
CA ASN A 71 -1.06 6.79 -25.05
C ASN A 71 -1.15 7.80 -23.90
N ILE A 72 -0.16 7.79 -22.99
CA ILE A 72 -0.07 8.75 -21.88
C ILE A 72 0.06 10.19 -22.42
N LEU A 73 1.01 10.42 -23.32
CA LEU A 73 1.25 11.75 -23.89
C LEU A 73 0.06 12.26 -24.70
N PHE A 74 -0.59 11.37 -25.46
CA PHE A 74 -1.77 11.71 -26.25
C PHE A 74 -2.94 12.11 -25.35
N ARG A 75 -3.20 11.34 -24.28
CA ARG A 75 -4.26 11.65 -23.30
C ARG A 75 -4.07 13.00 -22.61
N GLN A 76 -2.82 13.39 -22.37
CA GLN A 76 -2.46 14.65 -21.72
C GLN A 76 -2.32 15.82 -22.70
N ASP A 77 -2.77 15.64 -23.95
CA ASP A 77 -2.71 16.63 -25.02
C ASP A 77 -1.28 17.15 -25.29
N LYS A 78 -0.28 16.25 -25.19
CA LYS A 78 1.15 16.57 -25.42
C LYS A 78 1.63 16.21 -26.82
N ILE A 79 0.90 15.35 -27.51
CA ILE A 79 1.19 14.95 -28.90
C ILE A 79 -0.10 14.96 -29.72
N GLN A 80 0.05 15.19 -31.02
CA GLN A 80 -1.09 15.19 -31.95
C GLN A 80 -1.47 13.77 -32.36
N SER A 81 -2.74 13.58 -32.77
CA SER A 81 -3.27 12.28 -33.23
C SER A 81 -2.47 11.68 -34.38
N ALA A 82 -1.95 12.49 -35.31
CA ALA A 82 -1.10 12.01 -36.39
C ALA A 82 0.19 11.35 -35.89
N TYR A 83 0.82 11.93 -34.86
CA TYR A 83 2.03 11.36 -34.27
C TYR A 83 1.72 10.11 -33.42
N TRP A 84 0.59 10.12 -32.71
CA TRP A 84 0.11 8.94 -31.98
C TRP A 84 -0.18 7.75 -32.91
N ASN A 85 -0.86 7.97 -34.04
CA ASN A 85 -1.10 6.96 -35.07
C ASN A 85 0.20 6.41 -35.66
N LEU A 86 1.18 7.29 -35.92
CA LEU A 86 2.49 6.89 -36.43
C LEU A 86 3.21 5.95 -35.44
N VAL A 87 3.24 6.29 -34.15
CA VAL A 87 3.89 5.45 -33.13
C VAL A 87 3.19 4.10 -32.99
N THR A 88 1.86 4.10 -32.85
CA THR A 88 1.09 2.85 -32.66
C THR A 88 1.13 1.94 -33.89
N SER A 89 1.05 2.49 -35.10
CA SER A 89 1.22 1.71 -36.33
C SER A 89 2.65 1.21 -36.52
N SER A 90 3.67 1.95 -36.07
CA SER A 90 5.07 1.49 -36.12
C SER A 90 5.36 0.29 -35.21
N GLU A 91 4.59 0.14 -34.12
CA GLU A 91 4.62 -1.07 -33.27
C GLU A 91 3.79 -2.23 -33.84
N GLY A 92 3.07 -2.01 -34.95
CA GLY A 92 2.28 -3.04 -35.63
C GLY A 92 0.82 -3.12 -35.20
N TYR A 93 0.32 -2.17 -34.41
CA TYR A 93 -1.11 -2.11 -34.08
C TYR A 93 -1.93 -1.58 -35.25
N GLU A 94 -3.05 -2.26 -35.53
CA GLU A 94 -4.13 -1.67 -36.32
C GLU A 94 -4.79 -0.54 -35.53
N ASN A 95 -5.29 0.51 -36.20
CA ASN A 95 -5.88 1.69 -35.56
C ASN A 95 -6.97 1.35 -34.53
N VAL A 96 -7.80 0.33 -34.80
CA VAL A 96 -8.86 -0.11 -33.88
C VAL A 96 -8.27 -0.71 -32.61
N ILE A 97 -7.25 -1.57 -32.74
CA ILE A 97 -6.57 -2.21 -31.61
C ILE A 97 -5.78 -1.17 -30.81
N ALA A 98 -5.09 -0.24 -31.48
CA ALA A 98 -4.39 0.87 -30.86
C ALA A 98 -5.34 1.71 -29.99
N ARG A 99 -6.56 1.96 -30.49
CA ARG A 99 -7.59 2.70 -29.75
C ARG A 99 -8.13 1.93 -28.55
N GLN A 100 -8.37 0.62 -28.69
CA GLN A 100 -8.76 -0.23 -27.56
C GLN A 100 -7.66 -0.29 -26.48
N LEU A 101 -6.39 -0.38 -26.87
CA LEU A 101 -5.27 -0.34 -25.94
C LEU A 101 -5.19 1.02 -25.21
N TYR A 102 -5.39 2.12 -25.95
CA TYR A 102 -5.47 3.46 -25.37
C TYR A 102 -6.59 3.57 -24.33
N GLU A 103 -7.77 3.04 -24.64
CA GLU A 103 -8.94 3.06 -23.76
C GLU A 103 -8.72 2.18 -22.52
N ALA A 104 -8.17 0.97 -22.70
CA ALA A 104 -7.87 0.05 -21.59
C ALA A 104 -6.79 0.58 -20.62
N GLN A 105 -5.90 1.45 -21.10
CA GLN A 105 -4.89 2.10 -20.26
C GLN A 105 -5.42 3.36 -19.55
N MET A 106 -6.70 3.72 -19.71
CA MET A 106 -7.30 4.80 -18.93
C MET A 106 -7.46 4.37 -17.48
N PRO A 107 -7.25 5.26 -16.49
CA PRO A 107 -7.66 4.98 -15.12
C PRO A 107 -9.16 4.63 -15.13
N TYR A 108 -9.46 3.38 -14.78
CA TYR A 108 -10.83 2.89 -14.70
C TYR A 108 -11.19 2.75 -13.22
N PRO A 109 -12.39 3.19 -12.78
CA PRO A 109 -12.79 3.03 -11.39
C PRO A 109 -12.82 1.55 -10.99
N SER A 110 -12.50 1.27 -9.74
CA SER A 110 -12.50 -0.09 -9.21
C SER A 110 -13.93 -0.55 -8.88
N ILE A 111 -14.14 -1.86 -8.68
CA ILE A 111 -15.45 -2.40 -8.26
C ILE A 111 -15.97 -1.72 -6.97
N PRO A 112 -15.15 -1.48 -5.92
CA PRO A 112 -15.56 -0.68 -4.76
C PRO A 112 -16.07 0.72 -5.09
N ASP A 113 -15.44 1.42 -6.04
CA ASP A 113 -15.85 2.76 -6.47
C ASP A 113 -17.23 2.70 -7.12
N PHE A 114 -17.48 1.68 -7.95
CA PHE A 114 -18.79 1.46 -8.55
C PHE A 114 -19.86 1.01 -7.55
N ILE A 115 -19.51 0.25 -6.51
CA ILE A 115 -20.44 -0.05 -5.42
C ILE A 115 -20.84 1.23 -4.69
N LEU A 116 -19.89 2.10 -4.38
CA LEU A 116 -20.18 3.39 -3.78
C LEU A 116 -21.07 4.24 -4.70
N TYR A 117 -20.69 4.36 -5.97
CA TYR A 117 -21.48 5.05 -6.99
C TYR A 117 -22.91 4.52 -7.06
N ALA A 118 -23.08 3.21 -7.10
CA ALA A 118 -24.38 2.54 -7.15
C ALA A 118 -25.24 2.82 -5.92
N ARG A 119 -24.66 2.98 -4.73
CA ARG A 119 -25.43 3.40 -3.54
C ARG A 119 -25.99 4.82 -3.66
N TYR A 120 -25.34 5.70 -4.40
CA TYR A 120 -25.81 7.09 -4.60
C TYR A 120 -26.69 7.30 -5.83
N HIS A 121 -26.56 6.43 -6.85
CA HIS A 121 -27.23 6.60 -8.14
C HIS A 121 -28.19 5.47 -8.51
N GLY A 122 -28.27 4.41 -7.70
CA GLY A 122 -29.18 3.27 -7.87
C GLY A 122 -29.94 2.96 -6.60
N ASN A 123 -30.17 1.67 -6.32
CA ASN A 123 -30.77 1.22 -5.07
C ASN A 123 -29.65 1.04 -4.01
N PRO A 124 -29.69 1.79 -2.87
CA PRO A 124 -28.68 1.66 -1.83
C PRO A 124 -28.60 0.28 -1.17
N ASP A 125 -29.70 -0.48 -1.16
CA ASP A 125 -29.79 -1.80 -0.51
C ASP A 125 -29.48 -2.97 -1.49
N ASP A 126 -29.48 -2.70 -2.79
CA ASP A 126 -29.12 -3.67 -3.84
C ASP A 126 -28.39 -2.95 -4.99
N THR A 127 -27.06 -2.93 -4.92
CA THR A 127 -26.24 -2.21 -5.89
C THR A 127 -26.02 -2.96 -7.20
N ARG A 128 -26.51 -4.21 -7.28
CA ARG A 128 -26.07 -5.19 -8.27
C ARG A 128 -26.35 -4.75 -9.70
N GLY A 129 -27.56 -4.27 -9.95
CA GLY A 129 -27.98 -3.82 -11.28
C GLY A 129 -27.05 -2.73 -11.79
N THR A 130 -26.84 -1.69 -10.99
CA THR A 130 -25.97 -0.57 -11.37
C THR A 130 -24.51 -1.02 -11.55
N VAL A 131 -23.97 -1.89 -10.70
CA VAL A 131 -22.58 -2.37 -10.87
C VAL A 131 -22.42 -3.19 -12.15
N TRP A 132 -23.39 -4.03 -12.48
CA TRP A 132 -23.38 -4.89 -13.66
C TRP A 132 -23.55 -4.16 -14.99
N ASP A 133 -24.05 -2.93 -14.97
CA ASP A 133 -24.04 -2.06 -16.15
C ASP A 133 -22.62 -1.64 -16.56
N TRP A 134 -21.65 -1.68 -15.63
CA TRP A 134 -20.27 -1.23 -15.85
C TRP A 134 -19.21 -2.33 -15.78
N PHE A 135 -19.47 -3.39 -15.00
CA PHE A 135 -18.54 -4.49 -14.77
C PHE A 135 -19.24 -5.85 -14.88
N ASP A 136 -18.68 -6.75 -15.67
CA ASP A 136 -19.06 -8.17 -15.66
C ASP A 136 -18.45 -8.87 -14.43
N VAL A 137 -19.15 -8.81 -13.29
CA VAL A 137 -18.72 -9.44 -12.03
C VAL A 137 -19.50 -10.74 -11.81
N PRO A 138 -18.81 -11.89 -11.63
CA PRO A 138 -19.47 -13.13 -11.26
C PRO A 138 -20.31 -12.97 -9.99
N ALA A 139 -21.54 -13.52 -10.00
CA ALA A 139 -22.48 -13.35 -8.90
C ALA A 139 -21.95 -13.85 -7.54
N ARG A 140 -21.03 -14.82 -7.53
CA ARG A 140 -20.34 -15.30 -6.32
C ARG A 140 -19.45 -14.20 -5.74
N ASP A 141 -18.64 -13.58 -6.58
CA ASP A 141 -17.59 -12.64 -6.17
C ASP A 141 -18.20 -11.28 -5.82
N TYR A 142 -19.27 -10.88 -6.52
CA TYR A 142 -20.06 -9.69 -6.22
C TYR A 142 -20.51 -9.64 -4.75
N LYS A 143 -20.93 -10.78 -4.16
CA LYS A 143 -21.34 -10.83 -2.75
C LYS A 143 -20.25 -10.39 -1.78
N VAL A 144 -18.99 -10.69 -2.09
CA VAL A 144 -17.85 -10.31 -1.25
C VAL A 144 -17.60 -8.82 -1.39
N TRP A 145 -17.61 -8.30 -2.63
CA TRP A 145 -17.45 -6.87 -2.89
C TRP A 145 -18.56 -6.03 -2.25
N GLU A 146 -19.82 -6.45 -2.38
CA GLU A 146 -20.98 -5.80 -1.76
C GLU A 146 -20.79 -5.68 -0.24
N TRP A 147 -20.38 -6.78 0.41
CA TRP A 147 -20.11 -6.78 1.85
C TRP A 147 -18.93 -5.87 2.23
N MET A 148 -17.84 -5.88 1.46
CA MET A 148 -16.69 -5.01 1.73
C MET A 148 -17.02 -3.52 1.58
N GLY A 149 -18.00 -3.18 0.73
CA GLY A 149 -18.50 -1.82 0.55
C GLY A 149 -19.37 -1.32 1.71
N LEU A 150 -19.74 -2.18 2.66
CA LEU A 150 -20.53 -1.78 3.84
C LEU A 150 -19.65 -1.15 4.92
N GLN A 151 -20.25 -0.23 5.67
CA GLN A 151 -19.70 0.25 6.93
C GLN A 151 -19.88 -0.82 8.00
N ARG A 152 -18.88 -0.95 8.88
CA ARG A 152 -18.91 -1.87 10.02
C ARG A 152 -18.92 -1.05 11.30
N LEU A 153 -19.60 -1.55 12.32
CA LEU A 153 -19.55 -0.91 13.64
C LEU A 153 -18.11 -0.90 14.15
N THR A 154 -17.66 0.25 14.63
CA THR A 154 -16.34 0.40 15.26
C THR A 154 -16.39 -0.05 16.72
N THR A 155 -15.24 -0.35 17.32
CA THR A 155 -15.12 -0.72 18.75
C THR A 155 -15.88 0.27 19.64
N LEU A 156 -15.71 1.58 19.41
CA LEU A 156 -16.37 2.63 20.18
C LEU A 156 -17.90 2.63 20.02
N GLN A 157 -18.39 2.40 18.80
CA GLN A 157 -19.84 2.31 18.53
C GLN A 157 -20.44 1.11 19.25
N VAL A 158 -19.80 -0.07 19.16
CA VAL A 158 -20.27 -1.29 19.82
C VAL A 158 -20.27 -1.13 21.34
N GLN A 159 -19.18 -0.62 21.93
CA GLN A 159 -19.15 -0.34 23.37
C GLN A 159 -20.23 0.67 23.78
N THR A 160 -20.50 1.68 22.96
CA THR A 160 -21.55 2.67 23.24
C THR A 160 -22.95 2.03 23.21
N LEU A 161 -23.23 1.16 22.24
CA LEU A 161 -24.47 0.40 22.18
C LEU A 161 -24.65 -0.45 23.45
N PHE A 162 -23.56 -1.11 23.89
CA PHE A 162 -23.57 -1.91 25.12
C PHE A 162 -23.81 -1.07 26.37
N ARG A 163 -23.08 0.03 26.57
CA ARG A 163 -23.27 0.94 27.71
C ARG A 163 -24.66 1.55 27.76
N ARG A 164 -25.32 1.71 26.60
CA ARG A 164 -26.71 2.18 26.51
C ARG A 164 -27.75 1.08 26.71
N GLY A 165 -27.34 -0.17 26.94
CA GLY A 165 -28.24 -1.31 27.13
C GLY A 165 -28.97 -1.75 25.85
N LEU A 166 -28.50 -1.32 24.67
CA LEU A 166 -29.13 -1.67 23.38
C LEU A 166 -28.71 -3.05 22.88
N ILE A 167 -27.60 -3.57 23.38
CA ILE A 167 -27.09 -4.91 23.09
C ILE A 167 -26.66 -5.60 24.39
N SER A 168 -26.69 -6.93 24.40
CA SER A 168 -26.17 -7.73 25.51
C SER A 168 -24.64 -7.86 25.46
N GLU A 169 -24.05 -8.32 26.55
CA GLU A 169 -22.61 -8.63 26.62
C GLU A 169 -22.20 -9.72 25.62
N SER A 170 -23.06 -10.70 25.39
CA SER A 170 -22.83 -11.73 24.36
C SER A 170 -22.78 -11.15 22.95
N ILE A 171 -23.61 -10.14 22.66
CA ILE A 171 -23.60 -9.43 21.36
C ILE A 171 -22.37 -8.52 21.25
N LEU A 172 -21.99 -7.83 22.33
CA LEU A 172 -20.75 -7.05 22.39
C LEU A 172 -19.54 -7.93 22.06
N ASN A 173 -19.40 -9.05 22.76
CA ASN A 173 -18.28 -9.99 22.56
C ASN A 173 -18.20 -10.52 21.13
N ARG A 174 -19.34 -10.81 20.50
CA ARG A 174 -19.40 -11.20 19.09
C ARG A 174 -18.93 -10.09 18.17
N HIS A 175 -19.41 -8.86 18.35
CA HIS A 175 -18.98 -7.74 17.51
C HIS A 175 -17.51 -7.38 17.70
N LEU A 176 -16.96 -7.44 18.92
CA LEU A 176 -15.53 -7.28 19.15
C LEU A 176 -14.71 -8.35 18.41
N ALA A 177 -15.21 -9.59 18.36
CA ALA A 177 -14.61 -10.66 17.56
C ALA A 177 -14.66 -10.37 16.05
N GLU A 178 -15.80 -9.92 15.54
CA GLU A 178 -15.98 -9.55 14.12
C GLU A 178 -15.09 -8.37 13.70
N ILE A 179 -14.83 -7.42 14.62
CA ILE A 179 -13.91 -6.30 14.41
C ILE A 179 -12.44 -6.77 14.38
N GLY A 180 -12.12 -7.86 15.08
CA GLY A 180 -10.79 -8.47 15.07
C GLY A 180 -10.08 -8.51 16.43
N TRP A 181 -10.76 -8.18 17.54
CA TRP A 181 -10.18 -8.33 18.87
C TRP A 181 -9.99 -9.81 19.23
N SER A 182 -8.80 -10.13 19.77
CA SER A 182 -8.47 -11.46 20.26
C SER A 182 -9.44 -11.88 21.37
N ARG A 183 -9.54 -13.18 21.68
CA ARG A 183 -10.41 -13.63 22.78
C ARG A 183 -9.94 -13.05 24.12
N ASP A 184 -8.64 -12.96 24.32
CA ASP A 184 -8.03 -12.59 25.60
C ASP A 184 -8.13 -11.08 25.88
N ASP A 185 -8.24 -10.25 24.84
CA ASP A 185 -8.31 -8.79 24.97
C ASP A 185 -9.74 -8.26 25.15
N ARG A 186 -10.78 -9.04 24.85
CA ARG A 186 -12.17 -8.54 24.77
C ARG A 186 -12.67 -7.96 26.08
N ASP A 187 -12.38 -8.61 27.20
CA ASP A 187 -12.83 -8.16 28.52
C ASP A 187 -12.16 -6.84 28.90
N THR A 188 -10.86 -6.72 28.65
CA THR A 188 -10.09 -5.48 28.86
C THR A 188 -10.58 -4.36 27.95
N ILE A 189 -10.81 -4.65 26.66
CA ILE A 189 -11.34 -3.66 25.71
C ILE A 189 -12.77 -3.27 26.09
N GLN A 190 -13.59 -4.18 26.57
CA GLN A 190 -14.91 -3.85 27.11
C GLN A 190 -14.76 -2.83 28.24
N GLU A 191 -13.88 -3.07 29.21
CA GLU A 191 -13.63 -2.17 30.35
C GLU A 191 -13.18 -0.76 29.93
N LEU A 192 -12.33 -0.65 28.89
CA LEU A 192 -11.95 0.66 28.31
C LEU A 192 -13.13 1.47 27.75
N GLY A 193 -14.29 0.84 27.58
CA GLY A 193 -15.50 1.53 27.16
C GLY A 193 -16.02 2.54 28.19
N TRP A 194 -15.75 2.37 29.49
CA TRP A 194 -16.26 3.30 30.50
C TRP A 194 -15.28 4.42 30.79
N THR A 195 -15.82 5.60 31.02
CA THR A 195 -15.04 6.73 31.56
C THR A 195 -14.91 6.56 33.05
N VAL A 196 -13.68 6.58 33.56
CA VAL A 196 -13.44 6.66 35.00
C VAL A 196 -13.76 8.09 35.47
N PRO A 197 -14.54 8.27 36.56
CA PRO A 197 -14.76 9.60 37.10
C PRO A 197 -13.45 10.27 37.51
N ASN A 198 -13.40 11.61 37.52
CA ASN A 198 -12.21 12.33 37.96
C ASN A 198 -11.83 11.93 39.41
N ALA A 199 -10.53 11.76 39.64
CA ALA A 199 -9.96 11.37 40.94
C ALA A 199 -10.48 12.18 42.13
N MET A 200 -10.76 13.48 41.96
CA MET A 200 -11.30 14.34 43.01
C MET A 200 -12.70 13.91 43.44
N LEU A 201 -13.59 13.62 42.49
CA LEU A 201 -14.97 13.20 42.78
C LEU A 201 -15.00 11.82 43.44
N LEU A 202 -14.16 10.89 42.96
CA LEU A 202 -14.00 9.58 43.59
C LEU A 202 -13.46 9.71 45.01
N THR A 203 -12.41 10.51 45.21
CA THR A 203 -11.82 10.73 46.53
C THR A 203 -12.82 11.32 47.51
N GLN A 204 -13.55 12.37 47.11
CA GLN A 204 -14.59 12.99 47.94
C GLN A 204 -15.69 12.00 48.30
N GLY A 205 -16.23 11.27 47.30
CA GLY A 205 -17.24 10.25 47.54
C GLY A 205 -16.77 9.16 48.50
N ASN A 206 -15.52 8.71 48.36
CA ASN A 206 -14.93 7.71 49.25
C ASN A 206 -14.71 8.23 50.68
N LEU A 207 -14.33 9.50 50.84
CA LEU A 207 -14.23 10.16 52.15
C LEU A 207 -15.61 10.26 52.83
N PHE A 208 -16.66 10.66 52.10
CA PHE A 208 -18.03 10.69 52.63
C PHE A 208 -18.54 9.32 53.06
N GLN A 209 -18.15 8.26 52.35
CA GLN A 209 -18.51 6.88 52.68
C GLN A 209 -17.63 6.26 53.79
N GLY A 210 -16.61 6.98 54.27
CA GLY A 210 -15.69 6.48 55.28
C GLY A 210 -14.84 5.28 54.81
N LYS A 211 -14.51 5.20 53.51
CA LYS A 211 -13.64 4.14 52.98
C LYS A 211 -12.23 4.24 53.56
N SER A 212 -11.51 3.12 53.56
CA SER A 212 -10.14 3.09 54.06
C SER A 212 -9.20 3.96 53.21
N PRO A 213 -8.12 4.52 53.79
CA PRO A 213 -7.11 5.25 53.01
C PRO A 213 -6.50 4.43 51.87
N ALA A 214 -6.31 3.11 52.07
CA ALA A 214 -5.78 2.23 51.04
C ALA A 214 -6.72 2.12 49.83
N ASP A 215 -8.03 2.01 50.06
CA ASP A 215 -9.03 1.97 48.98
C ASP A 215 -9.11 3.32 48.25
N ILE A 216 -9.01 4.43 48.98
CA ILE A 216 -8.98 5.79 48.40
C ILE A 216 -7.78 5.96 47.47
N LEU A 217 -6.58 5.56 47.91
CA LEU A 217 -5.36 5.67 47.10
C LEU A 217 -5.41 4.79 45.84
N ARG A 218 -6.02 3.61 45.94
CA ARG A 218 -6.26 2.75 44.78
C ARG A 218 -7.20 3.40 43.78
N ASP A 219 -8.33 3.93 44.24
CA ASP A 219 -9.35 4.56 43.38
C ASP A 219 -8.81 5.86 42.73
N ILE A 220 -7.96 6.63 43.43
CA ILE A 220 -7.21 7.77 42.87
C ILE A 220 -6.34 7.33 41.68
N THR A 221 -5.68 6.18 41.83
CA THR A 221 -4.79 5.64 40.79
C THR A 221 -5.56 5.14 39.57
N ILE A 222 -6.71 4.49 39.78
CA ILE A 222 -7.62 4.06 38.70
C ILE A 222 -8.15 5.28 37.92
N ALA A 223 -8.31 6.42 38.57
CA ALA A 223 -8.75 7.69 37.99
C ALA A 223 -7.62 8.53 37.36
N ASP A 224 -6.62 7.85 36.78
CA ASP A 224 -5.50 8.40 36.01
C ASP A 224 -4.47 9.24 36.79
N ILE A 225 -4.48 9.25 38.12
CA ILE A 225 -3.38 9.85 38.91
C ILE A 225 -2.25 8.83 39.05
N ASN A 226 -1.05 9.20 38.62
CA ASN A 226 0.11 8.32 38.74
C ASN A 226 0.31 7.84 40.20
N PRO A 227 0.55 6.53 40.44
CA PRO A 227 0.67 5.97 41.80
C PRO A 227 1.68 6.71 42.69
N LYS A 228 2.76 7.25 42.09
CA LYS A 228 3.80 8.02 42.79
C LYS A 228 3.24 9.27 43.48
N TYR A 229 2.21 9.88 42.91
CA TYR A 229 1.60 11.12 43.40
C TYR A 229 0.27 10.90 44.12
N ALA A 230 -0.23 9.66 44.22
CA ALA A 230 -1.53 9.37 44.83
C ALA A 230 -1.62 9.84 46.29
N ASN A 231 -0.58 9.61 47.10
CA ASN A 231 -0.50 10.11 48.48
C ASN A 231 -0.49 11.64 48.53
N THR A 232 0.37 12.28 47.74
CA THR A 232 0.44 13.74 47.67
C THR A 232 -0.89 14.36 47.23
N TYR A 233 -1.58 13.72 46.30
CA TYR A 233 -2.90 14.14 45.84
C TYR A 233 -3.96 14.00 46.94
N PHE A 234 -3.96 12.87 47.65
CA PHE A 234 -4.87 12.65 48.77
C PHE A 234 -4.64 13.66 49.91
N ASP A 235 -3.39 13.87 50.32
CA ASP A 235 -3.02 14.85 51.34
C ASP A 235 -3.41 16.27 50.92
N ALA A 236 -3.22 16.63 49.65
CA ALA A 236 -3.62 17.91 49.11
C ALA A 236 -5.14 18.13 49.17
N ILE A 237 -5.94 17.07 49.02
CA ILE A 237 -7.41 17.15 49.18
C ILE A 237 -7.78 17.36 50.65
N LEU A 238 -7.14 16.65 51.57
CA LEU A 238 -7.41 16.78 53.01
C LEU A 238 -6.98 18.13 53.59
N THR A 239 -5.93 18.71 53.04
CA THR A 239 -5.38 20.01 53.47
C THR A 239 -5.94 21.19 52.69
N LYS A 240 -6.78 20.94 51.68
CA LYS A 240 -7.43 22.00 50.91
C LYS A 240 -8.30 22.83 51.86
N PRO A 241 -8.05 24.14 52.01
CA PRO A 241 -8.90 24.99 52.84
C PRO A 241 -10.32 24.93 52.29
N ALA A 242 -11.30 24.68 53.18
CA ALA A 242 -12.71 24.78 52.84
C ALA A 242 -12.93 26.19 52.27
N SER A 243 -13.25 26.28 50.99
CA SER A 243 -13.58 27.55 50.36
C SER A 243 -14.77 28.12 51.12
N GLN A 244 -14.56 29.25 51.80
CA GLN A 244 -15.62 30.03 52.45
C GLN A 244 -16.59 30.58 51.41
#